data_AF-A0A922ZM19-F1
#
_entry.id   AF-A0A922ZM19-F1
#
_cell.length_a   1.000
_cell.length_b   1.000
_cell.length_c   1.000
_cell.angle_alpha   90.00
_cell.angle_beta   90.00
_cell.angle_gamma   90.00
#
_symmetry.space_group_name_H-M   'P 1'
#
loop_
_entity.id
_entity.type
_entity.pdbx_description
1 polymer ?
#
loop_
_entity_poly.entity_id
_entity_poly.type
_entity_poly.pdbx_seq_one_letter_code
_entity_poly.pdbx_strand_id
1 'polypeptide(L)'
;MKNQKQIKIGILMAIFALTTSVLWSASMLYASSAVNPYDNEKLTVQEVEKAYHKRVNEIFNAKLTLLKKGEKGNGTTEVPKNDECGETNYSTYCLAKTVAKEYDQYSFALSKRKAYVTITDKTITLEQAALMTISQNNEIINELDRSRKALDMAVKTYDELLAAYKMHLQYEKIIKSLTKYNTKLTEFRKEVEKLPGKFIDATTTNCT
;
A
#
# COMPACT_ATOMS: atom_id res chain seq x y z
N MET A 1 -35.75 -30.21 -18.80
CA MET A 1 -34.95 -30.35 -17.56
C MET A 1 -33.60 -30.96 -17.92
N LYS A 2 -32.54 -30.14 -17.98
CA LYS A 2 -31.18 -30.56 -18.34
C LYS A 2 -30.31 -30.58 -17.09
N ASN A 3 -29.61 -31.69 -16.90
CA ASN A 3 -28.82 -32.06 -15.73
C ASN A 3 -27.76 -31.01 -15.37
N GLN A 4 -27.98 -30.34 -14.25
CA GLN A 4 -26.98 -29.56 -13.54
C GLN A 4 -26.11 -30.55 -12.75
N LYS A 5 -24.86 -30.78 -13.15
CA LYS A 5 -23.89 -31.54 -12.34
C LYS A 5 -22.97 -30.56 -11.63
N GLN A 6 -23.26 -30.30 -10.36
CA GLN A 6 -22.32 -29.75 -9.39
C GLN A 6 -21.79 -30.92 -8.56
N ILE A 7 -20.50 -31.24 -8.69
CA ILE A 7 -19.84 -32.21 -7.82
C ILE A 7 -19.24 -31.42 -6.66
N LYS A 8 -19.82 -31.57 -5.46
CA LYS A 8 -19.32 -31.03 -4.20
C LYS A 8 -18.85 -32.21 -3.34
N ILE A 9 -17.54 -32.35 -3.16
CA ILE A 9 -16.97 -33.21 -2.12
C ILE A 9 -16.46 -32.26 -1.04
N GLY A 10 -17.09 -32.31 0.13
CA GLY A 10 -16.68 -31.56 1.31
C GLY A 10 -15.60 -32.31 2.09
N ILE A 11 -14.59 -31.57 2.56
CA ILE A 11 -13.79 -31.95 3.71
C ILE A 11 -13.71 -30.73 4.64
N LEU A 12 -14.35 -30.87 5.80
CA LEU A 12 -14.06 -30.12 7.01
C LEU A 12 -12.62 -30.42 7.43
N MET A 13 -11.81 -29.38 7.68
CA MET A 13 -11.03 -29.21 8.92
C MET A 13 -10.07 -28.02 8.79
N ALA A 14 -10.17 -27.09 9.74
CA ALA A 14 -9.08 -26.44 10.48
C ALA A 14 -9.46 -25.00 10.87
N ILE A 15 -10.25 -24.90 11.94
CA ILE A 15 -10.23 -23.74 12.83
C ILE A 15 -8.89 -23.80 13.57
N PHE A 16 -7.84 -23.16 13.04
CA PHE A 16 -6.62 -22.76 13.78
C PHE A 16 -5.64 -22.00 12.84
N ALA A 17 -6.01 -20.81 12.34
CA ALA A 17 -5.08 -20.00 11.53
C ALA A 17 -5.40 -18.48 11.51
N LEU A 18 -5.99 -17.93 12.58
CA LEU A 18 -6.39 -16.51 12.61
C LEU A 18 -5.43 -15.57 13.36
N THR A 19 -4.25 -16.03 13.79
CA THR A 19 -3.26 -15.14 14.42
C THR A 19 -1.84 -15.21 13.85
N THR A 20 -1.56 -16.05 12.85
CA THR A 20 -0.23 -16.13 12.21
C THR A 20 -0.20 -15.75 10.72
N SER A 21 -1.36 -15.49 10.09
CA SER A 21 -1.46 -15.15 8.66
C SER A 21 -0.98 -13.72 8.30
N VAL A 22 -0.73 -12.87 9.30
CA VAL A 22 -0.19 -11.52 9.06
C VAL A 22 1.32 -11.52 8.86
N LEU A 23 2.04 -12.60 9.22
CA LEU A 23 3.49 -12.69 8.99
C LEU A 23 3.87 -13.49 7.73
N TRP A 24 3.07 -14.47 7.30
CA TRP A 24 3.38 -15.26 6.10
C TRP A 24 2.95 -14.61 4.78
N SER A 25 2.08 -13.61 4.81
CA SER A 25 1.69 -12.85 3.62
C SER A 25 2.80 -11.90 3.14
N ALA A 26 3.74 -11.51 4.00
CA ALA A 26 4.86 -10.63 3.63
C ALA A 26 5.88 -11.34 2.73
N SER A 27 6.17 -12.63 2.99
CA SER A 27 7.20 -13.41 2.28
C SER A 27 6.72 -14.07 0.98
N MET A 28 5.43 -13.98 0.64
CA MET A 28 4.87 -14.45 -0.65
C MET A 28 4.53 -13.34 -1.64
N LEU A 29 4.74 -12.07 -1.27
CA LEU A 29 4.50 -10.95 -2.18
C LEU A 29 5.57 -10.82 -3.29
N TYR A 30 6.72 -11.49 -3.15
CA TYR A 30 7.86 -11.40 -4.07
C TYR A 30 8.20 -12.68 -4.83
N ALA A 31 7.41 -13.74 -4.68
CA ALA A 31 7.55 -14.89 -5.56
C ALA A 31 7.07 -14.49 -6.96
N SER A 32 8.02 -14.16 -7.84
CA SER A 32 7.87 -14.11 -9.28
C SER A 32 7.40 -15.49 -9.77
N SER A 33 6.10 -15.79 -9.63
CA SER A 33 5.52 -16.91 -10.36
C SER A 33 5.70 -16.63 -11.84
N ALA A 34 6.36 -17.53 -12.57
CA ALA A 34 6.48 -17.45 -14.03
C ALA A 34 5.09 -17.41 -14.73
N VAL A 35 4.04 -17.72 -13.98
CA VAL A 35 2.64 -17.69 -14.39
C VAL A 35 2.01 -16.36 -13.94
N ASN A 36 1.44 -15.63 -14.89
CA ASN A 36 0.64 -14.44 -14.62
C ASN A 36 -0.60 -14.83 -13.80
N PRO A 37 -0.78 -14.32 -12.56
CA PRO A 37 -1.88 -14.73 -11.67
C PRO A 37 -3.27 -14.37 -12.21
N TYR A 38 -3.33 -13.47 -13.18
CA TYR A 38 -4.55 -13.00 -13.84
C TYR A 38 -4.87 -13.77 -15.13
N ASP A 39 -3.93 -14.56 -15.65
CA ASP A 39 -4.04 -15.32 -16.90
C ASP A 39 -4.69 -16.69 -16.67
N ASN A 40 -5.88 -16.69 -16.06
CA ASN A 40 -6.69 -17.89 -15.84
C ASN A 40 -8.03 -17.78 -16.59
N GLU A 41 -8.19 -18.57 -17.64
CA GLU A 41 -9.37 -18.59 -18.52
C GLU A 41 -10.68 -18.89 -17.80
N LYS A 42 -10.64 -19.49 -16.60
CA LYS A 42 -11.83 -19.75 -15.79
C LYS A 42 -12.35 -18.52 -15.05
N LEU A 43 -11.54 -17.46 -14.94
CA LEU A 43 -11.93 -16.24 -14.25
C LEU A 43 -12.68 -15.29 -15.19
N THR A 44 -13.81 -14.81 -14.70
CA THR A 44 -14.55 -13.70 -15.30
C THR A 44 -13.74 -12.40 -15.23
N VAL A 45 -14.09 -11.41 -16.07
CA VAL A 45 -13.47 -10.08 -16.06
C VAL A 45 -13.50 -9.47 -14.65
N GLN A 46 -14.66 -9.53 -13.99
CA GLN A 46 -14.84 -9.02 -12.63
C GLN A 46 -13.97 -9.72 -11.57
N GLU A 47 -13.77 -11.04 -11.70
CA GLU A 47 -12.87 -11.76 -10.78
C GLU A 47 -11.41 -11.38 -10.97
N VAL A 48 -11.00 -11.14 -12.22
CA VAL A 48 -9.65 -10.65 -12.55
C VAL A 48 -9.44 -9.24 -11.99
N GLU A 49 -10.41 -8.34 -12.16
CA GLU A 49 -10.42 -7.00 -11.56
C GLU A 49 -10.25 -7.09 -10.04
N LYS A 50 -11.09 -7.88 -9.36
CA LYS A 50 -11.04 -8.04 -7.91
C LYS A 50 -9.71 -8.59 -7.42
N ALA A 51 -9.13 -9.56 -8.14
CA ALA A 51 -7.83 -10.12 -7.82
C ALA A 51 -6.72 -9.07 -7.94
N TYR A 52 -6.73 -8.26 -9.00
CA TYR A 52 -5.78 -7.17 -9.20
C TYR A 52 -5.87 -6.12 -8.09
N HIS A 53 -7.07 -5.58 -7.83
CA HIS A 53 -7.27 -4.55 -6.80
C HIS A 53 -6.88 -5.05 -5.42
N LYS A 54 -7.19 -6.31 -5.09
CA LYS A 54 -6.76 -6.94 -3.84
C LYS A 54 -5.23 -7.00 -3.74
N ARG A 55 -4.55 -7.49 -4.79
CA ARG A 55 -3.09 -7.65 -4.80
C ARG A 55 -2.36 -6.32 -4.68
N VAL A 56 -2.78 -5.31 -5.44
CA VAL A 56 -2.19 -3.96 -5.37
C VAL A 56 -2.38 -3.38 -3.98
N ASN A 57 -3.59 -3.48 -3.40
CA ASN A 57 -3.83 -3.02 -2.04
C ASN A 57 -2.95 -3.73 -0.99
N GLU A 58 -2.72 -5.04 -1.13
CA GLU A 58 -1.79 -5.79 -0.27
C GLU A 58 -0.36 -5.24 -0.39
N ILE A 59 0.12 -4.94 -1.60
CA ILE A 59 1.45 -4.36 -1.84
C ILE A 59 1.58 -3.00 -1.15
N PHE A 60 0.63 -2.09 -1.35
CA PHE A 60 0.63 -0.77 -0.70
C PHE A 60 0.63 -0.91 0.83
N ASN A 61 -0.24 -1.75 1.39
CA ASN A 61 -0.32 -1.95 2.85
C ASN A 61 0.95 -2.57 3.43
N ALA A 62 1.61 -3.47 2.70
CA ALA A 62 2.91 -4.01 3.09
C ALA A 62 3.97 -2.89 3.15
N LYS A 63 4.04 -2.02 2.13
CA LYS A 63 4.98 -0.89 2.13
C LYS A 63 4.66 0.16 3.19
N LEU A 64 3.39 0.40 3.50
CA LEU A 64 2.98 1.26 4.63
C LEU A 64 3.39 0.67 5.98
N THR A 65 3.29 -0.64 6.13
CA THR A 65 3.75 -1.34 7.34
C THR A 65 5.27 -1.21 7.48
N LEU A 66 6.02 -1.33 6.39
CA LEU A 66 7.46 -1.10 6.38
C LEU A 66 7.80 0.36 6.69
N LEU A 67 7.07 1.34 6.16
CA LEU A 67 7.27 2.76 6.49
C LEU A 67 7.18 3.00 8.00
N LYS A 68 6.16 2.44 8.65
CA LYS A 68 5.96 2.55 10.11
C LYS A 68 7.03 1.81 10.93
N LYS A 69 7.57 0.70 10.41
CA LYS A 69 8.57 -0.13 11.09
C LYS A 69 10.02 0.31 10.81
N GLY A 70 10.28 0.86 9.64
CA GLY A 70 11.61 1.12 9.06
C GLY A 70 12.44 2.10 9.87
N GLU A 71 11.81 3.02 10.59
CA GLU A 71 12.51 3.89 11.55
C GLU A 71 13.22 3.14 12.69
N LYS A 72 12.80 1.91 12.99
CA LYS A 72 13.36 1.06 14.06
C LYS A 72 13.92 -0.26 13.54
N GLY A 73 14.01 -0.45 12.21
CA GLY A 73 14.34 -1.74 11.60
C GLY A 73 15.10 -1.60 10.27
N ASN A 74 15.20 -2.71 9.53
CA ASN A 74 16.07 -2.82 8.33
C ASN A 74 15.43 -2.28 7.03
N GLY A 75 14.49 -1.33 7.14
CA GLY A 75 13.81 -0.76 5.97
C GLY A 75 14.62 0.38 5.34
N THR A 76 14.53 0.55 4.02
CA THR A 76 15.22 1.64 3.30
C THR A 76 14.30 2.38 2.32
N THR A 77 14.56 3.69 2.14
CA THR A 77 13.95 4.52 1.08
C THR A 77 14.90 4.79 -0.08
N GLU A 78 16.09 4.20 -0.08
CA GLU A 78 17.07 4.43 -1.14
C GLU A 78 16.65 3.76 -2.45
N VAL A 79 16.87 4.46 -3.56
CA VAL A 79 16.68 3.87 -4.88
C VAL A 79 17.84 2.91 -5.15
N PRO A 80 17.58 1.62 -5.47
CA PRO A 80 18.63 0.66 -5.71
C PRO A 80 19.41 0.99 -6.98
N LYS A 81 20.72 0.74 -6.97
CA LYS A 81 21.59 0.99 -8.15
C LYS A 81 21.36 0.02 -9.30
N ASN A 82 20.97 -1.22 -8.98
CA ASN A 82 20.84 -2.31 -9.96
C ASN A 82 19.38 -2.57 -10.34
N ASP A 83 18.48 -1.61 -10.13
CA ASP A 83 17.04 -1.76 -10.37
C ASP A 83 16.34 -2.89 -9.56
N GLU A 84 17.07 -3.62 -8.72
CA GLU A 84 16.54 -4.67 -7.86
C GLU A 84 15.96 -4.08 -6.58
N CYS A 85 14.65 -4.18 -6.45
CA CYS A 85 13.92 -3.72 -5.29
C CYS A 85 13.83 -4.82 -4.25
N GLY A 86 14.68 -4.73 -3.22
CA GLY A 86 14.61 -5.63 -2.07
C GLY A 86 13.26 -5.53 -1.32
N GLU A 87 12.90 -6.59 -0.60
CA GLU A 87 11.60 -6.69 0.08
C GLU A 87 11.40 -5.57 1.11
N THR A 88 12.47 -5.20 1.81
CA THR A 88 12.48 -4.15 2.83
C THR A 88 12.57 -2.73 2.27
N ASN A 89 12.70 -2.58 0.95
CA ASN A 89 12.73 -1.27 0.31
C ASN A 89 11.31 -0.72 0.16
N TYR A 90 11.03 0.39 0.84
CA TYR A 90 9.75 1.08 0.81
C TYR A 90 9.85 2.45 0.12
N SER A 91 10.87 2.66 -0.73
CA SER A 91 10.94 3.81 -1.61
C SER A 91 9.75 3.84 -2.58
N THR A 92 9.31 5.06 -2.92
CA THR A 92 8.28 5.29 -3.94
C THR A 92 8.66 4.62 -5.26
N TYR A 93 9.94 4.68 -5.65
CA TYR A 93 10.46 4.01 -6.86
C TYR A 93 10.16 2.50 -6.85
N CYS A 94 10.53 1.81 -5.76
CA CYS A 94 10.35 0.37 -5.68
C CYS A 94 8.89 -0.05 -5.57
N LEU A 95 8.07 0.74 -4.89
CA LEU A 95 6.62 0.56 -4.90
C LEU A 95 6.07 0.71 -6.32
N ALA A 96 6.37 1.82 -6.99
CA ALA A 96 5.92 2.13 -8.35
C ALA A 96 6.31 1.02 -9.35
N LYS A 97 7.56 0.56 -9.30
CA LYS A 97 8.04 -0.54 -10.14
C LYS A 97 7.27 -1.84 -9.89
N THR A 98 7.00 -2.16 -8.63
CA THR A 98 6.28 -3.39 -8.26
C THR A 98 4.84 -3.35 -8.76
N VAL A 99 4.13 -2.25 -8.50
CA VAL A 99 2.72 -2.12 -8.91
C VAL A 99 2.55 -1.91 -10.41
N ALA A 100 3.53 -1.31 -11.11
CA ALA A 100 3.55 -1.24 -12.56
C ALA A 100 3.63 -2.65 -13.18
N LYS A 101 4.48 -3.53 -12.64
CA LYS A 101 4.55 -4.93 -13.10
C LYS A 101 3.22 -5.67 -12.91
N GLU A 102 2.54 -5.45 -11.78
CA GLU A 102 1.20 -6.03 -11.53
C GLU A 102 0.17 -5.49 -12.53
N TYR A 103 0.21 -4.18 -12.83
CA TYR A 103 -0.66 -3.57 -13.84
C TYR A 103 -0.39 -4.10 -15.26
N ASP A 104 0.87 -4.33 -15.64
CA ASP A 104 1.22 -4.92 -16.93
C ASP A 104 0.64 -6.34 -17.07
N GLN A 105 0.79 -7.16 -16.03
CA GLN A 105 0.21 -8.50 -16.02
C GLN A 105 -1.31 -8.49 -16.08
N TYR A 106 -1.96 -7.60 -15.33
CA TYR A 106 -3.40 -7.40 -15.33
C TYR A 106 -3.92 -6.91 -16.68
N SER A 107 -3.26 -5.90 -17.27
CA SER A 107 -3.65 -5.31 -18.55
C SER A 107 -3.52 -6.28 -19.71
N PHE A 108 -2.48 -7.13 -19.68
CA PHE A 108 -2.31 -8.22 -20.62
C PHE A 108 -3.44 -9.25 -20.49
N ALA A 109 -3.78 -9.66 -19.26
CA ALA A 109 -4.85 -10.62 -18.99
C ALA A 109 -6.21 -10.10 -19.44
N LEU A 110 -6.52 -8.83 -19.22
CA LEU A 110 -7.75 -8.21 -19.71
C LEU A 110 -7.76 -8.06 -21.24
N SER A 111 -6.63 -7.72 -21.85
CA SER A 111 -6.52 -7.57 -23.30
C SER A 111 -6.75 -8.89 -24.03
N LYS A 112 -6.28 -10.02 -23.49
CA LYS A 112 -6.61 -11.36 -24.02
C LYS A 112 -8.12 -11.62 -24.00
N ARG A 113 -8.83 -11.16 -22.96
CA ARG A 113 -10.28 -11.37 -22.80
C ARG A 113 -11.13 -10.48 -23.70
N LYS A 114 -10.56 -9.43 -24.30
CA LYS A 114 -11.27 -8.64 -25.33
C LYS A 114 -11.69 -9.46 -26.55
N ALA A 115 -10.99 -10.57 -26.81
CA ALA A 115 -11.27 -11.45 -27.94
C ALA A 115 -12.37 -12.50 -27.65
N TYR A 116 -12.84 -12.63 -26.40
CA TYR A 116 -13.74 -13.70 -25.99
C TYR A 116 -14.93 -13.16 -25.20
N VAL A 117 -16.15 -13.45 -25.67
CA VAL A 117 -17.38 -13.24 -24.91
C VAL A 117 -17.93 -14.58 -24.48
N THR A 118 -18.22 -14.70 -23.18
CA THR A 118 -18.90 -15.89 -22.66
C THR A 118 -20.39 -15.78 -22.97
N ILE A 119 -20.85 -16.58 -23.93
CA ILE A 119 -22.27 -16.69 -24.29
C ILE A 119 -22.90 -17.77 -23.41
N THR A 120 -23.66 -17.36 -22.40
CA THR A 120 -24.36 -18.25 -21.46
C THR A 120 -25.70 -18.76 -21.98
N ASP A 121 -26.35 -18.01 -22.87
CA ASP A 121 -27.63 -18.38 -23.48
C ASP A 121 -27.43 -18.89 -24.91
N LYS A 122 -28.04 -20.04 -25.24
CA LYS A 122 -27.94 -20.65 -26.57
C LYS A 122 -28.86 -20.01 -27.61
N THR A 123 -29.71 -19.08 -27.19
CA THR A 123 -30.71 -18.43 -28.04
C THR A 123 -30.29 -17.04 -28.54
N ILE A 124 -29.08 -16.58 -28.18
CA ILE A 124 -28.57 -15.25 -28.53
C ILE A 124 -28.33 -15.16 -30.04
N THR A 125 -28.83 -14.09 -30.68
CA THR A 125 -28.58 -13.81 -32.09
C THR A 125 -27.14 -13.33 -32.31
N LEU A 126 -26.62 -13.46 -33.54
CA LEU A 126 -25.28 -12.96 -33.87
C LEU A 126 -25.13 -11.46 -33.59
N GLU A 127 -26.18 -10.68 -33.85
CA GLU A 127 -26.21 -9.24 -33.57
C GLU A 127 -26.10 -8.95 -32.07
N GLN A 128 -26.85 -9.67 -31.24
CA GLN A 128 -26.77 -9.55 -29.78
C GLN A 128 -25.39 -9.95 -29.26
N ALA A 129 -24.79 -11.02 -29.78
CA ALA A 129 -23.43 -11.43 -29.43
C ALA A 129 -22.38 -10.37 -29.81
N ALA A 130 -22.54 -9.72 -30.97
CA ALA A 130 -21.68 -8.62 -31.39
C ALA A 130 -21.81 -7.39 -30.45
N LEU A 131 -23.03 -7.03 -30.07
CA LEU A 131 -23.29 -5.94 -29.11
C LEU A 131 -22.69 -6.24 -27.73
N MET A 132 -22.84 -7.47 -27.23
CA MET A 132 -22.21 -7.90 -25.96
C MET A 132 -20.68 -7.81 -26.03
N THR A 133 -20.09 -8.17 -27.17
CA THR A 133 -18.63 -8.05 -27.40
C THR A 133 -18.17 -6.60 -27.37
N ILE A 134 -18.89 -5.71 -28.04
CA ILE A 134 -18.58 -4.27 -28.04
C ILE A 134 -18.69 -3.70 -26.62
N SER A 135 -19.76 -4.06 -25.88
CA SER A 135 -19.96 -3.61 -24.49
C SER A 135 -18.81 -4.07 -23.59
N GLN A 136 -18.49 -5.36 -23.59
CA GLN A 136 -17.41 -5.92 -22.76
C GLN A 136 -16.05 -5.27 -23.10
N ASN A 137 -15.79 -5.02 -24.39
CA ASN A 137 -14.55 -4.37 -24.81
C ASN A 137 -14.45 -2.93 -24.31
N ASN A 138 -15.55 -2.18 -24.36
CA ASN A 138 -15.60 -0.82 -23.82
C ASN A 138 -15.43 -0.82 -22.30
N GLU A 139 -16.05 -1.77 -21.59
CA GLU A 139 -15.87 -1.95 -20.14
C GLU A 139 -14.41 -2.21 -19.79
N ILE A 140 -13.76 -3.15 -20.50
CA ILE A 140 -12.34 -3.45 -20.30
C ILE A 140 -11.47 -2.22 -20.57
N ILE A 141 -11.72 -1.48 -21.65
CA ILE A 141 -10.93 -0.27 -21.98
C ILE A 141 -11.08 0.78 -20.87
N ASN A 142 -12.32 1.03 -20.43
CA ASN A 142 -12.60 1.97 -19.36
C ASN A 142 -11.95 1.54 -18.04
N GLU A 143 -11.99 0.24 -17.74
CA GLU A 143 -11.36 -0.30 -16.55
C GLU A 143 -9.84 -0.14 -16.58
N LEU A 144 -9.18 -0.41 -17.70
CA LEU A 144 -7.74 -0.22 -17.84
C LEU A 144 -7.33 1.24 -17.64
N ASP A 145 -8.10 2.19 -18.18
CA ASP A 145 -7.83 3.62 -18.01
C ASP A 145 -8.07 4.08 -16.56
N ARG A 146 -9.17 3.65 -15.93
CA ARG A 146 -9.46 3.95 -14.52
C ARG A 146 -8.40 3.37 -13.60
N SER A 147 -8.04 2.10 -13.80
CA SER A 147 -7.02 1.41 -13.00
C SER A 147 -5.65 2.09 -13.13
N ARG A 148 -5.26 2.52 -14.33
CA ARG A 148 -4.02 3.30 -14.54
C ARG A 148 -4.04 4.61 -13.74
N LYS A 149 -5.08 5.42 -13.91
CA LYS A 149 -5.22 6.71 -13.22
C LYS A 149 -5.24 6.54 -11.71
N ALA A 150 -5.94 5.52 -11.21
CA ALA A 150 -5.99 5.19 -9.79
C ALA A 150 -4.62 4.78 -9.26
N LEU A 151 -3.86 4.00 -10.04
CA LEU A 151 -2.50 3.58 -9.67
C LEU A 151 -1.54 4.77 -9.62
N ASP A 152 -1.55 5.64 -10.62
CA ASP A 152 -0.72 6.86 -10.65
C ASP A 152 -1.02 7.76 -9.45
N MET A 153 -2.30 7.95 -9.15
CA MET A 153 -2.73 8.72 -7.99
C MET A 153 -2.27 8.07 -6.68
N ALA A 154 -2.42 6.76 -6.53
CA ALA A 154 -2.01 6.04 -5.33
C ALA A 154 -0.50 6.11 -5.09
N VAL A 155 0.32 5.97 -6.15
CA VAL A 155 1.78 6.12 -6.06
C VAL A 155 2.15 7.55 -5.65
N LYS A 156 1.51 8.56 -6.25
CA LYS A 156 1.74 9.96 -5.87
C LYS A 156 1.37 10.23 -4.42
N THR A 157 0.20 9.77 -3.97
CA THR A 157 -0.23 9.93 -2.57
C THR A 157 0.71 9.20 -1.61
N TYR A 158 1.25 8.05 -2.00
CA TYR A 158 2.26 7.36 -1.19
C TYR A 158 3.56 8.18 -1.06
N ASP A 159 4.01 8.83 -2.13
CA ASP A 159 5.19 9.69 -2.10
C ASP A 159 5.00 10.91 -1.17
N GLU A 160 3.84 11.56 -1.28
CA GLU A 160 3.45 12.67 -0.40
C GLU A 160 3.40 12.21 1.06
N LEU A 161 2.84 11.03 1.32
CA LEU A 161 2.82 10.43 2.65
C LEU A 161 4.22 10.14 3.19
N LEU A 162 5.12 9.63 2.34
CA LEU A 162 6.51 9.35 2.72
C LEU A 162 7.23 10.64 3.15
N ALA A 163 7.05 11.72 2.40
CA ALA A 163 7.61 13.03 2.74
C ALA A 163 6.99 13.59 4.04
N ALA A 164 5.67 13.57 4.14
CA ALA A 164 4.93 14.05 5.30
C ALA A 164 5.32 13.30 6.58
N TYR A 165 5.49 11.97 6.49
CA TYR A 165 5.88 11.14 7.61
C TYR A 165 7.29 11.48 8.12
N LYS A 166 8.26 11.66 7.22
CA LYS A 166 9.62 12.09 7.60
C LYS A 166 9.60 13.43 8.35
N MET A 167 8.81 14.40 7.88
CA MET A 167 8.64 15.68 8.57
C MET A 167 7.97 15.53 9.94
N HIS A 168 6.92 14.72 10.05
CA HIS A 168 6.24 14.45 11.31
C HIS A 168 7.20 13.95 12.40
N LEU A 169 8.12 13.07 12.03
CA LEU A 169 9.12 12.51 12.96
C LEU A 169 10.15 13.56 13.40
N GLN A 170 10.53 14.48 12.52
CA GLN A 170 11.38 15.62 12.90
C GLN A 170 10.64 16.55 13.86
N TYR A 171 9.37 16.85 13.61
CA TYR A 171 8.55 17.64 14.52
C TYR A 171 8.41 16.99 15.90
N GLU A 172 8.20 15.67 15.96
CA GLU A 172 8.13 14.94 17.21
C GLU A 172 9.41 15.11 18.05
N LYS A 173 10.58 15.03 17.40
CA LYS A 173 11.89 15.26 18.06
C LYS A 173 12.01 16.68 18.60
N ILE A 174 11.63 17.69 17.81
CA ILE A 174 11.68 19.10 18.22
C ILE A 174 10.75 19.33 19.41
N ILE A 175 9.51 18.85 19.34
CA ILE A 175 8.52 18.97 20.43
C ILE A 175 9.08 18.35 21.71
N LYS A 176 9.60 17.11 21.65
CA LYS A 176 10.21 16.45 22.81
C LYS A 176 11.36 17.27 23.43
N SER A 177 12.22 17.87 22.60
CA SER A 177 13.31 18.73 23.08
C SER A 177 12.79 20.00 23.74
N LEU A 178 11.77 20.66 23.17
CA LEU A 178 11.14 21.85 23.73
C LEU A 178 10.44 21.55 25.06
N THR A 179 9.73 20.42 25.15
CA THR A 179 9.12 19.96 26.40
C THR A 179 10.18 19.74 27.47
N LYS A 180 11.29 19.05 27.15
CA LYS A 180 12.40 18.85 28.08
C LYS A 180 13.04 20.16 28.55
N TYR A 181 13.22 21.12 27.63
CA TYR A 181 13.73 22.44 27.96
C TYR A 181 12.77 23.18 28.92
N ASN A 182 11.47 23.18 28.62
CA ASN A 182 10.48 23.81 29.47
C ASN A 182 10.45 23.20 30.88
N THR A 183 10.51 21.86 31.00
CA THR A 183 10.62 21.18 32.29
C THR A 183 11.85 21.63 33.08
N LYS A 184 13.03 21.68 32.44
CA LYS A 184 14.25 22.18 33.08
C LYS A 184 14.17 23.65 33.48
N LEU A 185 13.52 24.49 32.67
CA LEU A 185 13.31 25.90 32.99
C LEU A 185 12.39 26.05 34.22
N THR A 186 11.35 25.22 34.33
CA THR A 186 10.50 25.17 35.51
C THR A 186 11.27 24.72 36.76
N GLU A 187 12.11 23.69 36.65
CA GLU A 187 12.98 23.25 37.75
C GLU A 187 13.94 24.37 38.17
N PHE A 188 14.61 25.02 37.22
CA PHE A 188 15.50 26.15 37.49
C PHE A 188 14.77 27.30 38.19
N ARG A 189 13.57 27.67 37.74
CA ARG A 189 12.75 28.71 38.40
C ARG A 189 12.46 28.35 39.86
N LYS A 190 12.10 27.09 40.14
CA LYS A 190 11.88 26.62 41.52
C LYS A 190 13.13 26.73 42.38
N GLU A 191 14.32 26.45 41.84
CA GLU A 191 15.57 26.62 42.57
C GLU A 191 15.91 28.10 42.81
N VAL A 192 15.66 28.97 41.82
CA VAL A 192 15.84 30.42 41.97
C VAL A 192 14.87 31.01 42.99
N GLU A 193 13.62 30.54 43.03
CA GLU A 193 12.62 30.98 44.02
C GLU A 193 13.02 30.65 45.47
N LYS A 194 13.83 29.61 45.69
CA LYS A 194 14.39 29.30 47.02
C LYS A 194 15.46 30.28 47.45
N LEU A 195 16.07 31.02 46.51
CA LEU A 195 17.01 32.07 46.85
C LEU A 195 16.16 33.25 47.37
N PRO A 196 16.25 33.60 48.67
CA PRO A 196 15.52 34.74 49.20
C PRO A 196 15.86 35.97 48.36
N GLY A 197 14.88 36.81 48.04
CA GLY A 197 14.94 37.94 47.10
C GLY A 197 16.00 39.01 47.39
N LYS A 198 17.28 38.62 47.43
CA LYS A 198 18.47 39.44 47.61
C LYS A 198 19.07 39.89 46.28
N PHE A 199 18.44 39.56 45.16
CA PHE A 199 18.75 40.15 43.85
C PHE A 199 17.95 41.44 43.59
N ILE A 200 17.42 42.09 44.63
CA ILE A 200 17.09 43.51 44.57
C ILE A 200 18.45 44.23 44.64
N ASP A 201 18.84 44.92 43.56
CA ASP A 201 20.12 45.66 43.40
C ASP A 201 21.43 44.86 43.20
N ALA A 202 21.42 43.72 42.51
CA ALA A 202 22.69 43.05 42.14
C ALA A 202 23.51 43.80 41.06
N THR A 203 22.94 44.82 40.43
CA THR A 203 23.66 45.74 39.53
C THR A 203 23.61 47.16 40.10
N THR A 204 24.46 47.45 41.08
CA THR A 204 24.78 48.85 41.42
C THR A 204 25.95 49.30 40.54
N THR A 205 25.86 50.48 39.95
CA THR A 205 26.98 51.09 39.18
C THR A 205 28.08 51.66 40.08
N ASN A 206 27.93 51.57 41.40
CA ASN A 206 28.90 52.05 42.38
C ASN A 206 29.57 50.87 43.07
N CYS A 207 30.79 50.55 42.62
CA CYS A 207 31.74 49.79 43.42
C CYS A 207 32.37 50.74 44.43
N THR A 208 32.09 50.55 45.73
CA THR A 208 32.85 51.19 46.82
C THR A 208 34.18 50.49 47.05
#